data_AF-A0AAV2BPL1-F1
#
_entry.id   AF-A0AAV2BPL1-F1
#
_cell.length_a   1.000
_cell.length_b   1.000
_cell.length_c   1.000
_cell.angle_alpha   90.00
_cell.angle_beta   90.00
_cell.angle_gamma   90.00
#
_symmetry.space_group_name_H-M   'P 1'
#
loop_
_entity.id
_entity.type
_entity.pdbx_description
1 polymer ?
#
loop_
_entity_poly.entity_id
_entity_poly.type
_entity_poly.pdbx_seq_one_letter_code
_entity_poly.pdbx_strand_id
1 'polypeptide(L)'
;MVSSNDMAEQMMGPCIEQVSCAIRCKSWRELSFSRSPVSMFVFARLQARIYVKTEIMPRRKSNLGRRTRHTEGSRRRLSNMTEEERASVRERNRLSTIQTRNVDQAERRSGRLEDARLRAQLWERYRSHMAEDILHRVRLENVNMTLEFTEDIYNKALINIEDKCLAIANKVLSQLGMLAPTRTATVAFDVDLRREQSYNIDDLQTYVQSNIPKLTQQIVKDSN
;
A
#
# COMPACT_ATOMS: atom_id res chain seq x y z
N MET A 1 47.70 20.07 -6.75
CA MET A 1 46.73 19.62 -7.77
C MET A 1 45.35 19.99 -7.29
N VAL A 2 44.77 21.05 -7.87
CA VAL A 2 43.35 21.40 -7.75
C VAL A 2 42.86 21.62 -9.18
N SER A 3 41.67 21.08 -9.44
CA SER A 3 41.12 20.68 -10.73
C SER A 3 40.44 21.83 -11.49
N SER A 4 40.39 21.72 -12.81
CA SER A 4 40.05 22.72 -13.84
C SER A 4 38.64 23.34 -13.85
N ASN A 5 37.88 23.35 -12.75
CA ASN A 5 36.51 23.93 -12.75
C ASN A 5 36.40 25.35 -12.20
N ASP A 6 37.46 25.92 -11.60
CA ASP A 6 37.43 27.28 -11.04
C ASP A 6 37.73 28.40 -12.08
N MET A 7 38.01 28.06 -13.35
CA MET A 7 38.26 29.07 -14.40
C MET A 7 37.02 29.48 -15.21
N ALA A 8 35.90 28.75 -15.10
CA ALA A 8 34.70 29.06 -15.89
C ALA A 8 33.78 30.12 -15.26
N GLU A 9 33.89 30.37 -13.95
CA GLU A 9 32.99 31.29 -13.23
C GLU A 9 33.51 32.73 -13.15
N GLN A 10 34.76 33.00 -13.56
CA GLN A 10 35.38 34.32 -13.43
C GLN A 10 35.43 35.17 -14.71
N MET A 11 34.92 34.66 -15.85
CA MET A 11 34.98 35.36 -17.14
C MET A 11 33.61 35.70 -17.77
N MET A 12 32.49 35.36 -17.13
CA MET A 12 31.12 35.60 -17.67
C MET A 12 30.18 36.36 -16.72
N GLY A 13 30.73 36.98 -15.66
CA GLY A 13 29.96 37.75 -14.66
C GLY A 13 29.54 39.17 -15.05
N PRO A 14 30.34 40.00 -15.75
CA PRO A 14 29.99 41.43 -15.90
C PRO A 14 29.06 41.77 -17.07
N CYS A 15 28.90 40.89 -18.07
CA CYS A 15 28.23 41.25 -19.32
C CYS A 15 26.70 41.09 -19.32
N ILE A 16 26.12 40.30 -18.41
CA ILE A 16 24.65 40.11 -18.35
C ILE A 16 23.97 41.25 -17.57
N GLU A 17 24.65 41.89 -16.62
CA GLU A 17 24.09 43.03 -15.88
C GLU A 17 24.02 44.32 -16.71
N GLN A 18 24.90 44.50 -17.70
CA GLN A 18 24.88 45.69 -18.56
C GLN A 18 23.69 45.72 -19.54
N VAL A 19 23.25 44.56 -20.04
CA VAL A 19 22.10 44.49 -20.99
C VAL A 19 20.76 44.67 -20.27
N SER A 20 20.64 44.18 -19.04
CA SER A 20 19.40 44.30 -18.25
C SER A 20 19.18 45.74 -17.74
N CYS A 21 20.25 46.49 -17.48
CA CYS A 21 20.18 47.89 -17.07
C CYS A 21 19.70 48.81 -18.22
N ALA A 22 20.12 48.53 -19.45
CA ALA A 22 19.73 49.31 -20.63
C ALA A 22 18.23 49.22 -20.97
N ILE A 23 17.56 48.12 -20.64
CA ILE A 23 16.11 47.94 -20.89
C ILE A 23 15.26 48.72 -19.87
N ARG A 24 15.82 49.09 -18.71
CA ARG A 24 15.09 49.78 -17.63
C ARG A 24 15.22 51.31 -17.66
N CYS A 25 16.19 51.86 -18.39
CA CYS A 25 16.35 53.30 -18.55
C CYS A 25 15.52 53.83 -19.73
N LYS A 26 14.54 54.71 -19.43
CA LYS A 26 13.79 55.50 -20.41
C LYS A 26 14.65 56.61 -21.06
N SER A 27 15.79 56.27 -21.64
CA SER A 27 16.56 57.21 -22.46
C SER A 27 17.00 56.54 -23.75
N TRP A 28 16.08 56.48 -24.70
CA TRP A 28 16.35 56.07 -26.08
C TRP A 28 16.87 57.23 -26.95
N ARG A 29 17.32 58.33 -26.34
CA ARG A 29 17.61 59.58 -27.05
C ARG A 29 19.04 59.71 -27.59
N GLU A 30 19.89 58.69 -27.41
CA GLU A 30 21.32 58.77 -27.79
C GLU A 30 21.87 57.51 -28.47
N LEU A 31 21.04 56.75 -29.20
CA LEU A 31 21.56 55.74 -30.13
C LEU A 31 21.46 56.27 -31.56
N SER A 32 22.52 56.97 -31.95
CA SER A 32 22.83 57.41 -33.31
C SER A 32 23.03 56.22 -34.23
N PHE A 33 21.96 55.55 -34.65
CA PHE A 33 22.03 54.52 -35.69
C PHE A 33 21.76 55.17 -37.05
N SER A 34 22.69 54.97 -37.98
CA SER A 34 22.67 55.50 -39.35
C SER A 34 21.30 55.32 -40.01
N ARG A 35 20.73 56.44 -40.48
CA ARG A 35 19.44 56.54 -41.19
C ARG A 35 19.45 55.73 -42.50
N SER A 36 19.16 54.44 -42.42
CA SER A 36 18.72 53.63 -43.57
C SER A 36 17.21 53.38 -43.46
N PRO A 37 16.41 53.57 -44.54
CA PRO A 37 14.95 53.37 -44.53
C PRO A 37 14.51 51.97 -44.07
N VAL A 38 15.35 50.96 -44.28
CA VAL A 38 15.09 49.56 -43.90
C VAL A 38 15.11 49.38 -42.37
N SER A 39 15.93 50.18 -41.67
CA SER A 39 16.06 50.14 -40.21
C SER A 39 14.82 50.65 -39.48
N MET A 40 14.10 51.62 -40.04
CA MET A 40 12.91 52.21 -39.42
C MET A 40 11.70 51.25 -39.44
N PHE A 41 11.53 50.47 -40.51
CA PHE A 41 10.42 49.50 -40.62
C PHE A 41 10.56 48.32 -39.66
N VAL A 42 11.80 47.84 -39.47
CA VAL A 42 12.09 46.79 -38.48
C VAL A 42 11.83 47.31 -37.06
N PHE A 43 12.21 48.57 -36.80
CA PHE A 43 11.98 49.22 -35.51
C PHE A 43 10.49 49.38 -35.18
N ALA A 44 9.69 49.86 -36.15
CA ALA A 44 8.25 50.04 -35.97
C ALA A 44 7.53 48.70 -35.72
N ARG A 45 7.92 47.63 -36.42
CA ARG A 45 7.37 46.28 -36.17
C ARG A 45 7.77 45.73 -34.80
N LEU A 46 8.99 46.00 -34.35
CA LEU A 46 9.45 45.57 -33.03
C LEU A 46 8.70 46.33 -31.93
N GLN A 47 8.51 47.65 -32.08
CA GLN A 47 7.72 48.46 -31.15
C GLN A 47 6.26 48.01 -31.09
N ALA A 48 5.60 47.74 -32.22
CA ALA A 48 4.22 47.27 -32.24
C ALA A 48 4.07 45.89 -31.56
N ARG A 49 5.04 44.99 -31.74
CA ARG A 49 5.05 43.67 -31.08
C ARG A 49 5.29 43.75 -29.57
N ILE A 50 6.08 44.73 -29.13
CA ILE A 50 6.34 44.99 -27.71
C ILE A 50 5.10 45.62 -27.07
N TYR A 51 4.46 46.59 -27.73
CA TYR A 51 3.31 47.32 -27.19
C TYR A 51 2.08 46.43 -26.97
N VAL A 52 1.78 45.52 -27.92
CA VAL A 52 0.66 44.58 -27.80
C VAL A 52 0.89 43.55 -26.68
N LYS A 53 2.14 43.19 -26.38
CA LYS A 53 2.48 42.17 -25.35
C LYS A 53 2.40 42.72 -23.92
N THR A 54 2.41 44.04 -23.73
CA THR A 54 2.46 44.68 -22.41
C THR A 54 1.11 45.12 -21.85
N GLU A 55 0.06 45.26 -22.67
CA GLU A 55 -1.24 45.78 -22.19
C GLU A 55 -2.34 44.73 -21.92
N ILE A 56 -2.17 43.45 -22.29
CA ILE A 56 -3.24 42.43 -22.12
C ILE A 56 -2.72 41.15 -21.46
N MET A 57 -2.12 41.28 -20.26
CA MET A 57 -1.87 40.14 -19.38
C MET A 57 -2.34 40.52 -17.96
N PRO A 58 -3.42 39.92 -17.43
CA PRO A 58 -3.86 40.22 -16.08
C PRO A 58 -2.76 39.83 -15.10
N ARG A 59 -2.27 40.80 -14.32
CA ARG A 59 -1.30 40.57 -13.25
C ARG A 59 -1.85 39.47 -12.31
N ARG A 60 -1.21 38.29 -12.29
CA ARG A 60 -1.44 37.27 -11.26
C ARG A 60 -1.20 37.91 -9.89
N LYS A 61 -2.27 38.12 -9.11
CA LYS A 61 -2.16 38.59 -7.72
C LYS A 61 -1.37 37.55 -6.92
N SER A 62 -0.18 37.92 -6.46
CA SER A 62 0.65 37.02 -5.67
C SER A 62 0.11 36.95 -4.23
N ASN A 63 -0.13 35.74 -3.74
CA ASN A 63 -0.53 35.51 -2.35
C ASN A 63 0.61 35.75 -1.34
N LEU A 64 1.81 36.10 -1.85
CA LEU A 64 3.02 36.33 -1.06
C LEU A 64 2.78 37.43 -0.01
N GLY A 65 2.19 38.56 -0.42
CA GLY A 65 1.90 39.70 0.46
C GLY A 65 0.82 39.43 1.53
N ARG A 66 0.02 38.38 1.35
CA ARG A 66 -0.99 37.94 2.35
C ARG A 66 -0.36 36.98 3.37
N ARG A 67 0.48 36.05 2.91
CA ARG A 67 1.23 35.13 3.78
C ARG A 67 2.25 35.86 4.65
N THR A 68 2.94 36.87 4.11
CA THR A 68 3.86 37.70 4.89
C THR A 68 3.11 38.47 5.97
N ARG A 69 2.02 39.16 5.65
CA ARG A 69 1.21 39.87 6.67
C ARG A 69 0.65 38.95 7.76
N HIS A 70 0.21 37.74 7.40
CA HIS A 70 -0.28 36.77 8.39
C HIS A 70 0.84 36.29 9.32
N THR A 71 2.00 35.95 8.77
CA THR A 71 3.17 35.49 9.55
C THR A 71 3.76 36.61 10.43
N GLU A 72 3.81 37.84 9.92
CA GLU A 72 4.16 39.04 10.69
C GLU A 72 3.19 39.26 11.86
N GLY A 73 1.89 39.11 11.61
CA GLY A 73 0.84 39.22 12.63
C GLY A 73 0.97 38.16 13.72
N SER A 74 1.27 36.92 13.36
CA SER A 74 1.55 35.84 14.31
C SER A 74 2.80 36.12 15.15
N ARG A 75 3.88 36.64 14.55
CA ARG A 75 5.11 37.04 15.28
C ARG A 75 4.83 38.14 16.29
N ARG A 76 4.07 39.18 15.92
CA ARG A 76 3.70 40.27 16.83
C ARG A 76 2.89 39.76 18.03
N ARG A 77 1.92 38.87 17.78
CA ARG A 77 1.13 38.24 18.85
C ARG A 77 2.00 37.41 19.80
N LEU A 78 2.93 36.61 19.28
CA LEU A 78 3.87 35.83 20.09
C LEU A 78 4.78 36.72 20.95
N SER A 79 5.26 37.83 20.40
CA SER A 79 6.11 38.79 21.12
C SER A 79 5.36 39.49 22.27
N ASN A 80 4.07 39.76 22.09
CA ASN A 80 3.25 40.51 23.04
C ASN A 80 2.50 39.63 24.06
N MET A 81 2.55 38.30 23.91
CA MET A 81 1.88 37.36 24.81
C MET A 81 2.55 37.30 26.19
N THR A 82 1.73 37.09 27.23
CA THR A 82 2.22 36.81 28.59
C THR A 82 2.73 35.38 28.72
N GLU A 83 3.50 35.08 29.77
CA GLU A 83 4.06 33.73 29.98
C GLU A 83 2.97 32.69 30.28
N GLU A 84 1.90 33.11 30.96
CA GLU A 84 0.71 32.27 31.20
C GLU A 84 -0.03 31.93 29.90
N GLU A 85 -0.18 32.90 29.00
CA GLU A 85 -0.77 32.66 27.67
C GLU A 85 0.10 31.70 26.84
N ARG A 86 1.43 31.85 26.91
CA ARG A 86 2.37 30.92 26.26
C ARG A 86 2.27 29.51 26.86
N ALA A 87 2.15 29.39 28.18
CA ALA A 87 1.94 28.11 28.86
C ALA A 87 0.60 27.46 28.45
N SER A 88 -0.48 28.23 28.42
CA SER A 88 -1.80 27.78 27.96
C SER A 88 -1.80 27.29 26.50
N VAL A 89 -1.13 28.01 25.60
CA VAL A 89 -0.98 27.60 24.19
C VAL A 89 -0.16 26.33 24.07
N ARG A 90 0.95 26.19 24.82
CA ARG A 90 1.76 24.96 24.86
C ARG A 90 0.94 23.76 25.32
N GLU A 91 0.15 23.93 26.37
CA GLU A 91 -0.69 22.85 26.88
C GLU A 91 -1.82 22.48 25.91
N ARG A 92 -2.49 23.46 25.29
CA ARG A 92 -3.47 23.18 24.22
C ARG A 92 -2.85 22.44 23.04
N ASN A 93 -1.64 22.82 22.61
CA ASN A 93 -0.94 22.13 21.53
C ASN A 93 -0.55 20.69 21.93
N ARG A 94 -0.14 20.50 23.19
CA ARG A 94 0.16 19.17 23.73
C ARG A 94 -1.09 18.29 23.75
N LEU A 95 -2.19 18.79 24.30
CA LEU A 95 -3.47 18.09 24.36
C LEU A 95 -4.02 17.80 22.96
N SER A 96 -3.92 18.77 22.03
CA SER A 96 -4.32 18.57 20.63
C SER A 96 -3.49 17.47 19.97
N THR A 97 -2.17 17.43 20.19
CA THR A 97 -1.31 16.37 19.64
C THR A 97 -1.70 14.99 20.19
N ILE A 98 -1.99 14.90 21.48
CA ILE A 98 -2.46 13.66 22.13
C ILE A 98 -3.82 13.26 21.55
N GLN A 99 -4.74 14.20 21.42
CA GLN A 99 -6.08 13.96 20.88
C GLN A 99 -6.02 13.44 19.44
N THR A 100 -5.23 14.06 18.56
CA THR A 100 -5.05 13.58 17.19
C THR A 100 -4.47 12.17 17.15
N ARG A 101 -3.43 11.87 17.96
CA ARG A 101 -2.87 10.51 18.03
C ARG A 101 -3.91 9.48 18.47
N ASN A 102 -4.74 9.84 19.44
CA ASN A 102 -5.80 8.97 19.94
C ASN A 102 -6.89 8.75 18.89
N VAL A 103 -7.30 9.81 18.17
CA VAL A 103 -8.24 9.72 17.05
C VAL A 103 -7.69 8.82 15.95
N ASP A 104 -6.45 9.05 15.49
CA ASP A 104 -5.83 8.22 14.47
C ASP A 104 -5.71 6.75 14.93
N GLN A 105 -5.48 6.52 16.22
CA GLN A 105 -5.42 5.16 16.77
C GLN A 105 -6.80 4.51 16.82
N ALA A 106 -7.84 5.27 17.17
CA ALA A 106 -9.23 4.84 17.15
C ALA A 106 -9.71 4.54 15.72
N GLU A 107 -9.40 5.39 14.75
CA GLU A 107 -9.71 5.17 13.33
C GLU A 107 -9.03 3.92 12.79
N ARG A 108 -7.74 3.70 13.11
CA ARG A 108 -7.04 2.44 12.76
C ARG A 108 -7.65 1.22 13.44
N ARG A 109 -8.19 1.35 14.66
CA ARG A 109 -8.95 0.26 15.31
C ARG A 109 -10.28 0.03 14.60
N SER A 110 -10.99 1.10 14.22
CA SER A 110 -12.24 1.04 13.47
C SER A 110 -12.07 0.35 12.13
N GLY A 111 -11.07 0.72 11.33
CA GLY A 111 -10.80 0.09 10.04
C GLY A 111 -10.51 -1.41 10.17
N ARG A 112 -9.75 -1.83 11.20
CA ARG A 112 -9.51 -3.26 11.45
C ARG A 112 -10.79 -4.02 11.83
N LEU A 113 -11.70 -3.40 12.57
CA LEU A 113 -12.99 -3.98 12.93
C LEU A 113 -13.94 -4.07 11.73
N GLU A 114 -13.95 -3.04 10.86
CA GLU A 114 -14.70 -3.06 9.61
C GLU A 114 -14.19 -4.15 8.67
N ASP A 115 -12.87 -4.27 8.51
CA ASP A 115 -12.25 -5.35 7.73
C ASP A 115 -12.62 -6.73 8.28
N ALA A 116 -12.58 -6.93 9.60
CA ALA A 116 -12.98 -8.17 10.24
C ALA A 116 -14.47 -8.47 10.01
N ARG A 117 -15.32 -7.44 10.11
CA ARG A 117 -16.76 -7.55 9.86
C ARG A 117 -17.07 -7.92 8.42
N LEU A 118 -16.36 -7.35 7.45
CA LEU A 118 -16.51 -7.69 6.03
C LEU A 118 -16.10 -9.15 5.78
N ARG A 119 -15.00 -9.61 6.38
CA ARG A 119 -14.57 -11.02 6.31
C ARG A 119 -15.62 -11.98 6.86
N ALA A 120 -16.22 -11.66 8.01
CA ALA A 120 -17.29 -12.46 8.60
C ALA A 120 -18.56 -12.49 7.72
N GLN A 121 -18.95 -11.36 7.13
CA GLN A 121 -20.08 -11.31 6.20
C GLN A 121 -19.82 -12.11 4.92
N LEU A 122 -18.59 -12.07 4.41
CA LEU A 122 -18.20 -12.85 3.23
C LEU A 122 -18.31 -14.35 3.52
N TRP A 123 -17.81 -14.78 4.69
CA TRP A 123 -17.98 -16.15 5.14
C TRP A 123 -19.45 -16.56 5.19
N GLU A 124 -20.31 -15.78 5.86
CA GLU A 124 -21.73 -16.17 6.00
C GLU A 124 -22.45 -16.27 4.65
N ARG A 125 -22.12 -15.40 3.69
CA ARG A 125 -22.73 -15.41 2.35
C ARG A 125 -22.25 -16.55 1.47
N TYR A 126 -20.98 -16.93 1.58
CA TYR A 126 -20.34 -17.84 0.63
C TYR A 126 -19.87 -19.16 1.25
N ARG A 127 -20.11 -19.42 2.54
CA ARG A 127 -19.66 -20.64 3.23
C ARG A 127 -20.10 -21.93 2.56
N SER A 128 -21.32 -22.00 2.01
CA SER A 128 -21.80 -23.21 1.33
C SER A 128 -21.05 -23.46 0.03
N HIS A 129 -20.79 -22.41 -0.76
CA HIS A 129 -19.99 -22.53 -1.99
C HIS A 129 -18.53 -22.86 -1.68
N MET A 130 -17.95 -22.29 -0.61
CA MET A 130 -16.57 -22.59 -0.20
C MET A 130 -16.39 -23.99 0.39
N ALA A 131 -17.49 -24.66 0.75
CA ALA A 131 -17.47 -25.98 1.36
C ALA A 131 -18.06 -27.07 0.45
N GLU A 132 -18.42 -26.72 -0.79
CA GLU A 132 -19.08 -27.61 -1.75
C GLU A 132 -18.17 -28.76 -2.20
N ASP A 133 -16.90 -28.47 -2.46
CA ASP A 133 -15.88 -29.46 -2.80
C ASP A 133 -15.65 -30.47 -1.66
N ILE A 134 -15.67 -29.99 -0.41
CA ILE A 134 -15.57 -30.82 0.78
C ILE A 134 -16.81 -31.70 0.93
N LEU A 135 -18.01 -31.14 0.75
CA LEU A 135 -19.25 -31.91 0.76
C LEU A 135 -19.24 -33.01 -0.32
N HIS A 136 -18.81 -32.67 -1.54
CA HIS A 136 -18.70 -33.62 -2.64
C HIS A 136 -17.74 -34.77 -2.29
N ARG A 137 -16.56 -34.45 -1.74
CA ARG A 137 -15.60 -35.47 -1.30
C ARG A 137 -16.19 -36.39 -0.22
N VAL A 138 -16.85 -35.83 0.80
CA VAL A 138 -17.46 -36.60 1.89
C VAL A 138 -18.60 -37.50 1.40
N ARG A 139 -19.38 -37.05 0.41
CA ARG A 139 -20.44 -37.87 -0.22
C ARG A 139 -19.86 -39.09 -0.94
N LEU A 140 -18.74 -38.91 -1.65
CA LEU A 140 -18.03 -40.00 -2.31
C LEU A 140 -17.45 -41.00 -1.30
N GLU A 141 -16.84 -40.51 -0.22
CA GLU A 141 -16.22 -41.35 0.82
C GLU A 141 -17.25 -42.22 1.57
N ASN A 142 -18.43 -41.68 1.88
CA ASN A 142 -19.45 -42.39 2.67
C ASN A 142 -20.50 -43.13 1.83
N VAL A 143 -20.39 -43.10 0.49
CA VAL A 143 -21.41 -43.62 -0.45
C VAL A 143 -22.81 -43.09 -0.14
N ASN A 144 -22.88 -41.89 0.46
CA ASN A 144 -24.12 -41.26 0.88
C ASN A 144 -24.32 -39.95 0.12
N MET A 145 -25.05 -40.02 -0.99
CA MET A 145 -25.30 -38.85 -1.84
C MET A 145 -26.35 -37.88 -1.27
N THR A 146 -27.12 -38.28 -0.25
CA THR A 146 -28.17 -37.43 0.34
C THR A 146 -27.68 -36.58 1.51
N LEU A 147 -26.40 -36.67 1.87
CA LEU A 147 -25.81 -35.86 2.95
C LEU A 147 -25.91 -34.37 2.62
N GLU A 148 -26.45 -33.58 3.56
CA GLU A 148 -26.52 -32.12 3.48
C GLU A 148 -25.34 -31.44 4.20
N PHE A 149 -25.25 -30.11 4.11
CA PHE A 149 -24.22 -29.34 4.79
C PHE A 149 -24.35 -29.45 6.32
N THR A 150 -23.35 -30.03 6.97
CA THR A 150 -23.23 -30.11 8.43
C THR A 150 -22.19 -29.11 8.95
N GLU A 151 -22.23 -28.82 10.25
CA GLU A 151 -21.22 -27.96 10.90
C GLU A 151 -19.79 -28.48 10.70
N ASP A 152 -19.60 -29.80 10.66
CA ASP A 152 -18.29 -30.42 10.40
C ASP A 152 -17.73 -30.09 9.01
N ILE A 153 -18.60 -30.02 7.99
CA ILE A 153 -18.20 -29.64 6.62
C ILE A 153 -17.75 -28.18 6.60
N TYR A 154 -18.51 -27.29 7.25
CA TYR A 154 -18.12 -25.89 7.40
C TYR A 154 -16.82 -25.71 8.19
N ASN A 155 -16.64 -26.50 9.25
CA ASN A 155 -15.43 -26.47 10.06
C ASN A 155 -14.19 -26.94 9.26
N LYS A 156 -14.33 -28.00 8.46
CA LYS A 156 -13.28 -28.43 7.52
C LYS A 156 -12.92 -27.33 6.51
N ALA A 157 -13.92 -26.59 6.01
CA ALA A 157 -13.66 -25.45 5.13
C ALA A 157 -12.92 -24.31 5.85
N LEU A 158 -13.29 -24.00 7.11
CA LEU A 158 -12.57 -23.02 7.92
C LEU A 158 -11.10 -23.42 8.16
N ILE A 159 -10.82 -24.71 8.42
CA ILE A 159 -9.45 -25.22 8.56
C ILE A 159 -8.65 -25.00 7.27
N ASN A 160 -9.20 -25.37 6.11
CA ASN A 160 -8.55 -25.18 4.82
C ASN A 160 -8.23 -23.71 4.53
N ILE A 161 -9.16 -22.81 4.87
CA ILE A 161 -8.94 -21.36 4.72
C ILE A 161 -7.85 -20.90 5.68
N GLU A 162 -7.85 -21.36 6.93
CA GLU A 162 -6.83 -21.01 7.90
C GLU A 162 -5.44 -21.45 7.47
N ASP A 163 -5.29 -22.67 6.96
CA ASP A 163 -4.00 -23.17 6.47
C ASP A 163 -3.46 -22.33 5.31
N LYS A 164 -4.34 -21.87 4.41
CA LYS A 164 -3.97 -20.92 3.33
C LYS A 164 -3.60 -19.55 3.89
N CYS A 165 -4.33 -19.04 4.87
CA CYS A 165 -4.00 -17.77 5.55
C CYS A 165 -2.67 -17.84 6.29
N LEU A 166 -2.36 -18.97 6.93
CA LEU A 166 -1.07 -19.24 7.55
C LEU A 166 0.05 -19.27 6.51
N ALA A 167 -0.15 -19.95 5.38
CA ALA A 167 0.83 -20.02 4.30
C ALA A 167 1.15 -18.65 3.69
N ILE A 168 0.14 -17.78 3.52
CA ILE A 168 0.30 -16.48 2.84
C ILE A 168 0.74 -15.38 3.81
N ALA A 169 0.07 -15.26 4.96
CA ALA A 169 0.20 -14.12 5.85
C ALA A 169 0.77 -14.49 7.23
N ASN A 170 1.00 -15.78 7.50
CA ASN A 170 1.41 -16.31 8.80
C ASN A 170 0.52 -15.81 9.95
N LYS A 171 -0.79 -15.73 9.69
CA LYS A 171 -1.80 -15.30 10.65
C LYS A 171 -2.94 -16.30 10.69
N VAL A 172 -3.34 -16.64 11.91
CA VAL A 172 -4.52 -17.47 12.20
C VAL A 172 -5.81 -16.69 11.97
N LEU A 173 -6.92 -17.40 11.75
CA LEU A 173 -8.22 -16.77 11.48
C LEU A 173 -8.71 -15.90 12.65
N SER A 174 -8.39 -16.29 13.89
CA SER A 174 -8.71 -15.50 15.09
C SER A 174 -8.02 -14.13 15.10
N GLN A 175 -6.79 -14.04 14.60
CA GLN A 175 -6.05 -12.77 14.47
C GLN A 175 -6.58 -11.90 13.33
N LEU A 176 -7.24 -12.52 12.34
CA LEU A 176 -7.92 -11.83 11.25
C LEU A 176 -9.35 -11.41 11.64
N GLY A 177 -9.80 -11.72 12.87
CA GLY A 177 -11.15 -11.39 13.33
C GLY A 177 -12.23 -12.22 12.66
N MET A 178 -11.91 -13.46 12.28
CA MET A 178 -12.85 -14.48 11.77
C MET A 178 -13.10 -15.56 12.82
N LEU A 179 -14.10 -16.41 12.55
CA LEU A 179 -14.39 -17.59 13.35
C LEU A 179 -13.15 -18.50 13.40
N ALA A 180 -12.75 -18.87 14.61
CA ALA A 180 -11.67 -19.82 14.80
C ALA A 180 -12.19 -21.23 14.46
N PRO A 181 -11.49 -21.99 13.60
CA PRO A 181 -11.87 -23.37 13.33
C PRO A 181 -11.67 -24.24 14.57
N THR A 182 -12.59 -25.17 14.78
CA THR A 182 -12.48 -26.19 15.82
C THR A 182 -11.60 -27.32 15.30
N ARG A 183 -10.29 -27.23 15.50
CA ARG A 183 -9.40 -28.37 15.27
C ARG A 183 -9.66 -29.40 16.39
N THR A 184 -10.57 -30.34 16.16
CA THR A 184 -10.55 -31.58 16.92
C THR A 184 -9.18 -32.22 16.65
N ALA A 185 -8.48 -32.63 17.72
CA ALA A 185 -7.08 -33.07 17.67
C ALA A 185 -6.80 -34.23 16.70
N THR A 186 -7.86 -34.87 16.20
CA THR A 186 -7.85 -35.97 15.24
C THR A 186 -7.28 -35.60 13.86
N VAL A 187 -7.30 -34.34 13.42
CA VAL A 187 -6.86 -33.97 12.05
C VAL A 187 -5.33 -33.99 11.90
N ALA A 188 -4.56 -33.71 12.95
CA ALA A 188 -3.10 -33.86 12.90
C ALA A 188 -2.69 -35.33 12.82
N PHE A 189 -3.39 -36.21 13.56
CA PHE A 189 -3.21 -37.65 13.45
C PHE A 189 -3.64 -38.20 12.08
N ASP A 190 -4.63 -37.58 11.43
CA ASP A 190 -5.16 -38.04 10.14
C ASP A 190 -4.13 -37.90 8.99
N VAL A 191 -3.26 -36.88 8.99
CA VAL A 191 -2.24 -36.75 7.94
C VAL A 191 -1.16 -37.84 8.05
N ASP A 192 -0.63 -38.05 9.25
CA ASP A 192 0.37 -39.07 9.50
C ASP A 192 -0.21 -40.48 9.35
N LEU A 193 -1.44 -40.70 9.84
CA LEU A 193 -2.16 -41.97 9.67
C LEU A 193 -2.47 -42.26 8.20
N ARG A 194 -2.91 -41.27 7.41
CA ARG A 194 -3.16 -41.45 5.98
C ARG A 194 -1.88 -41.69 5.19
N ARG A 195 -0.75 -41.10 5.61
CA ARG A 195 0.57 -41.39 5.05
C ARG A 195 0.99 -42.83 5.40
N GLU A 196 0.81 -43.25 6.65
CA GLU A 196 1.10 -44.62 7.09
C GLU A 196 0.19 -45.65 6.41
N GLN A 197 -1.06 -45.31 6.09
CA GLN A 197 -2.02 -46.20 5.43
C GLN A 197 -1.98 -46.14 3.88
N SER A 198 -1.16 -45.27 3.30
CA SER A 198 -1.01 -45.11 1.84
C SER A 198 -0.15 -46.21 1.20
N TYR A 199 -0.47 -47.46 1.48
CA TYR A 199 0.25 -48.58 0.89
C TYR A 199 -0.13 -48.77 -0.59
N ASN A 200 0.85 -49.16 -1.41
CA ASN A 200 0.56 -49.63 -2.76
C ASN A 200 -0.16 -50.98 -2.68
N ILE A 201 -1.46 -50.96 -2.99
CA ILE A 201 -2.34 -52.12 -2.88
C ILE A 201 -1.87 -53.24 -3.82
N ASP A 202 -1.36 -52.91 -5.00
CA ASP A 202 -0.90 -53.88 -6.00
C ASP A 202 0.35 -54.63 -5.52
N ASP A 203 1.30 -53.92 -4.90
CA ASP A 203 2.52 -54.51 -4.34
C ASP A 203 2.21 -55.40 -3.13
N LEU A 204 1.32 -54.93 -2.24
CA LEU A 204 0.85 -55.72 -1.10
C LEU A 204 0.13 -56.99 -1.54
N GLN A 205 -0.71 -56.90 -2.57
CA GLN A 205 -1.45 -58.03 -3.10
C GLN A 205 -0.51 -59.06 -3.73
N THR A 206 0.51 -58.60 -4.45
CA THR A 206 1.58 -59.45 -5.01
C THR A 206 2.41 -60.12 -3.90
N TYR A 207 2.73 -59.38 -2.83
CA TYR A 207 3.43 -59.92 -1.66
C TYR A 207 2.61 -61.00 -0.95
N VAL A 208 1.32 -60.78 -0.75
CA VAL A 208 0.42 -61.77 -0.13
C VAL A 208 0.33 -63.03 -1.00
N GLN A 209 0.09 -62.87 -2.31
CA GLN A 209 -0.02 -64.01 -3.24
C GLN A 209 1.26 -64.85 -3.32
N SER A 210 2.43 -64.23 -3.21
CA SER A 210 3.71 -64.95 -3.25
C SER A 210 4.08 -65.64 -1.92
N ASN A 211 3.54 -65.19 -0.79
CA ASN A 211 3.84 -65.74 0.54
C ASN A 211 2.81 -66.77 1.04
N ILE A 212 1.53 -66.67 0.63
CA ILE A 212 0.50 -67.67 0.97
C ILE A 212 0.94 -69.12 0.64
N PRO A 213 1.50 -69.41 -0.54
CA PRO A 213 1.95 -70.76 -0.89
C PRO A 213 3.10 -71.25 -0.01
N LYS A 214 3.99 -70.35 0.42
CA LYS A 214 5.15 -70.67 1.26
C LYS A 214 4.72 -71.02 2.68
N LEU A 215 3.76 -70.27 3.22
CA LEU A 215 3.20 -70.50 4.56
C LEU A 215 2.38 -71.79 4.62
N THR A 216 1.59 -72.07 3.59
CA THR A 216 0.83 -73.33 3.50
C THR A 216 1.75 -74.54 3.33
N GLN A 217 2.86 -74.41 2.57
CA GLN A 217 3.88 -75.46 2.50
C GLN A 217 4.60 -75.69 3.84
N GLN A 218 4.82 -74.63 4.63
CA GLN A 218 5.42 -74.75 5.96
C GLN A 218 4.50 -75.51 6.92
N ILE A 219 3.22 -75.13 6.98
CA ILE A 219 2.20 -75.77 7.84
C ILE A 219 2.05 -77.26 7.51
N VAL A 220 2.05 -77.62 6.22
CA VAL A 220 1.94 -79.02 5.77
C VAL A 220 3.21 -79.83 6.11
N LYS A 221 4.39 -79.19 6.12
CA LYS A 221 5.65 -79.85 6.52
C LYS A 221 5.74 -80.09 8.03
N ASP A 222 5.17 -79.19 8.83
CA ASP A 222 5.17 -79.29 10.30
C ASP A 222 4.06 -80.22 10.83
N SER A 223 3.17 -80.72 9.96
CA SER A 223 2.04 -81.61 10.29
C SER A 223 2.24 -83.08 9.88
N ASN A 224 3.41 -83.44 9.33
CA ASN A 224 3.84 -84.80 8.99
C ASN A 224 5.08 -85.20 9.80
#